data_AF-A0A8H6X917-F1
#
_entry.id   AF-A0A8H6X917-F1
#
_cell.length_a   1.000
_cell.length_b   1.000
_cell.length_c   1.000
_cell.angle_alpha   90.00
_cell.angle_beta   90.00
_cell.angle_gamma   90.00
#
_symmetry.space_group_name_H-M   'P 1'
#
loop_
_entity.id
_entity.type
_entity.pdbx_description
1 polymer ?
#
loop_
_entity_poly.entity_id
_entity_poly.type
_entity_poly.pdbx_seq_one_letter_code
_entity_poly.pdbx_strand_id
1 'polypeptide(L)'
;MDSSHALIRRNPDAVVAVIQENSSERGKWALVLSPGRTLNQVYTILGNVLEKPANRTAHKLGLGPRAVTQKIKSYFGSGEKRVRQLELLQGRTLPSLSKLEKHCFKLLKYTSPAESAQTQCRAFQNIVDLVTLLPGLRELFLRTQFLDGAMSTKDISVLWARHDNAATNAEWEFWNNFAATCLSLSNIAMMLKELSIRELTICDEQGLSVIERLLIERDGCGDLPYPRALCIRYLAGIVDLPGFWLNMGVVHSHVASKLCREMVLVLKDIGVDILALGLIDASEPESLFDYEGVDFLAITLLAGISTWFDKLDPEDWSAQPWYESFTTVLLLLRRPRAAELLPRSSSCAASDFENILPSVYQDAELNLRVVNR
;
A
#
# COMPACT_ATOMS: atom_id res chain seq x y z
N MET A 1 7.60 5.23 52.81
CA MET A 1 7.01 4.01 52.23
C MET A 1 5.51 4.22 52.27
N ASP A 2 4.99 4.79 51.19
CA ASP A 2 3.57 5.14 51.06
C ASP A 2 3.28 5.37 49.57
N SER A 3 2.02 5.12 49.16
CA SER A 3 1.41 5.42 47.84
C SER A 3 1.81 4.47 46.68
N SER A 4 0.93 3.85 45.88
CA SER A 4 -0.52 3.98 45.67
C SER A 4 -1.05 2.73 44.94
N HIS A 5 -1.94 1.97 45.57
CA HIS A 5 -2.90 1.12 44.89
C HIS A 5 -4.26 1.82 44.92
N ALA A 6 -4.49 2.75 43.99
CA ALA A 6 -5.80 3.37 43.80
C ALA A 6 -6.56 2.60 42.71
N LEU A 7 -7.53 1.81 43.16
CA LEU A 7 -8.52 1.15 42.34
C LEU A 7 -9.23 2.14 41.40
N ILE A 8 -9.31 1.77 40.13
CA ILE A 8 -10.22 2.32 39.14
C ILE A 8 -11.66 2.02 39.58
N ARG A 9 -12.29 2.94 40.31
CA ARG A 9 -13.76 2.97 40.46
C ARG A 9 -14.34 3.57 39.18
N ARG A 10 -14.94 2.72 38.33
CA ARG A 10 -15.74 3.15 37.17
C ARG A 10 -17.00 3.83 37.67
N ASN A 11 -17.25 5.06 37.22
CA ASN A 11 -18.47 5.80 37.48
C ASN A 11 -19.54 5.36 36.44
N PRO A 12 -20.57 4.60 36.82
CA PRO A 12 -21.63 4.17 35.90
C PRO A 12 -22.44 5.35 35.33
N ASP A 13 -22.50 6.48 36.04
CA ASP A 13 -23.25 7.66 35.61
C ASP A 13 -22.60 8.37 34.41
N ALA A 14 -21.27 8.26 34.27
CA ALA A 14 -20.55 8.79 33.11
C ALA A 14 -20.86 8.02 31.82
N VAL A 15 -21.17 6.71 31.92
CA VAL A 15 -21.57 5.89 30.77
C VAL A 15 -22.99 6.22 30.34
N VAL A 16 -23.89 6.49 31.30
CA VAL A 16 -25.27 6.91 31.02
C VAL A 16 -25.32 8.30 30.37
N ALA A 17 -24.47 9.22 30.81
CA ALA A 17 -24.37 10.57 30.26
C ALA A 17 -23.96 10.57 28.77
N VAL A 18 -22.97 9.78 28.36
CA VAL A 18 -22.52 9.66 26.95
C VAL A 18 -23.60 9.06 26.04
N ILE A 19 -24.47 8.20 26.59
CA ILE A 19 -25.60 7.61 25.87
C ILE A 19 -26.73 8.66 25.70
N GLN A 20 -26.98 9.49 26.71
CA GLN A 20 -28.00 10.56 26.64
C GLN A 20 -27.59 11.72 25.73
N GLU A 21 -26.31 12.09 25.71
CA GLU A 21 -25.82 13.21 24.91
C GLU A 21 -25.90 12.91 23.39
N ASN A 22 -25.58 11.67 22.98
CA ASN A 22 -25.69 11.22 21.58
C ASN A 22 -27.14 10.97 21.11
N SER A 23 -28.10 10.84 22.02
CA SER A 23 -29.51 10.62 21.67
C SER A 23 -30.31 11.91 21.53
N SER A 24 -29.78 13.06 21.98
CA SER A 24 -30.46 14.36 21.82
C SER A 24 -30.35 14.96 20.41
N GLU A 25 -29.38 14.53 19.59
CA GLU A 25 -29.22 15.03 18.21
C GLU A 25 -29.99 14.24 17.15
N ARG A 26 -30.63 13.10 17.49
CA ARG A 26 -31.42 12.30 16.53
C ARG A 26 -32.89 12.27 16.91
N GLY A 27 -33.56 13.39 16.62
CA GLY A 27 -35.01 13.49 16.69
C GLY A 27 -35.71 12.50 15.74
N LYS A 28 -36.57 11.67 16.33
CA LYS A 28 -37.74 10.99 15.74
C LYS A 28 -37.49 9.89 14.69
N TRP A 29 -37.11 8.71 15.18
CA TRP A 29 -37.66 7.43 14.68
C TRP A 29 -37.92 6.51 15.87
N ALA A 30 -39.16 6.46 16.34
CA ALA A 30 -39.60 5.45 17.31
C ALA A 30 -39.80 4.12 16.58
N LEU A 31 -38.69 3.50 16.18
CA LEU A 31 -38.65 2.10 15.80
C LEU A 31 -38.54 1.30 17.10
N VAL A 32 -39.51 0.40 17.33
CA VAL A 32 -39.50 -0.57 18.42
C VAL A 32 -38.27 -1.47 18.23
N LEU A 33 -37.15 -1.05 18.80
CA LEU A 33 -35.91 -1.80 18.84
C LEU A 33 -36.04 -2.86 19.92
N SER A 34 -36.03 -4.13 19.52
CA SER A 34 -36.01 -5.26 20.45
C SER A 34 -34.85 -5.09 21.44
N PRO A 35 -35.03 -5.38 22.74
CA PRO A 35 -34.01 -5.15 23.79
C PRO A 35 -32.61 -5.70 23.47
N GLY A 36 -32.55 -6.81 22.72
CA GLY A 36 -31.29 -7.39 22.25
C GLY A 36 -30.50 -6.52 21.27
N ARG A 37 -31.16 -5.72 20.42
CA ARG A 37 -30.49 -4.81 19.47
C ARG A 37 -29.92 -3.58 20.18
N THR A 38 -30.65 -3.06 21.17
CA THR A 38 -30.20 -1.93 21.99
C THR A 38 -28.99 -2.31 22.83
N LEU A 39 -28.99 -3.50 23.44
CA LEU A 39 -27.83 -4.01 24.16
C LEU A 39 -26.62 -4.20 23.25
N ASN A 40 -26.78 -4.79 22.07
CA ASN A 40 -25.68 -4.97 21.12
C ASN A 40 -25.07 -3.62 20.66
N GLN A 41 -25.90 -2.60 20.42
CA GLN A 41 -25.44 -1.26 20.10
C GLN A 41 -24.68 -0.61 21.26
N VAL A 42 -25.19 -0.73 22.49
CA VAL A 42 -24.51 -0.22 23.68
C VAL A 42 -23.17 -0.93 23.90
N TYR A 43 -23.09 -2.25 23.76
CA TYR A 43 -21.83 -2.99 23.87
C TYR A 43 -20.84 -2.62 22.77
N THR A 44 -21.31 -2.40 21.54
CA THR A 44 -20.47 -1.96 20.42
C THR A 44 -19.93 -0.55 20.65
N ILE A 45 -20.77 0.38 21.13
CA ILE A 45 -20.36 1.75 21.47
C ILE A 45 -19.35 1.72 22.63
N LEU A 46 -19.62 0.93 23.68
CA LEU A 46 -18.74 0.81 24.84
C LEU A 46 -17.39 0.17 24.44
N GLY A 47 -17.43 -0.83 23.56
CA GLY A 47 -16.26 -1.45 22.95
C GLY A 47 -15.42 -0.41 22.19
N ASN A 48 -16.04 0.34 21.27
CA ASN A 48 -15.37 1.36 20.47
C ASN A 48 -14.75 2.50 21.31
N VAL A 49 -15.40 2.89 22.40
CA VAL A 49 -14.91 3.94 23.32
C VAL A 49 -13.71 3.46 24.13
N LEU A 50 -13.68 2.19 24.56
CA LEU A 50 -12.56 1.61 25.29
C LEU A 50 -11.41 1.16 24.38
N GLU A 51 -11.72 0.80 23.14
CA GLU A 51 -10.76 0.33 22.15
C GLU A 51 -9.81 1.45 21.71
N LYS A 52 -10.30 2.69 21.52
CA LYS A 52 -9.43 3.83 21.14
C LYS A 52 -8.28 4.11 22.13
N PRO A 53 -8.51 4.24 23.44
CA PRO A 53 -7.43 4.44 24.41
C PRO A 53 -6.56 3.19 24.60
N ALA A 54 -7.14 1.98 24.53
CA ALA A 54 -6.37 0.73 24.55
C ALA A 54 -5.43 0.63 23.34
N ASN A 55 -5.93 0.91 22.13
CA ASN A 55 -5.14 0.91 20.90
C ASN A 55 -4.08 2.03 20.91
N ARG A 56 -4.38 3.22 21.44
CA ARG A 56 -3.38 4.29 21.62
C ARG A 56 -2.27 3.87 22.60
N THR A 57 -2.64 3.20 23.69
CA THR A 57 -1.68 2.72 24.69
C THR A 57 -0.85 1.56 24.15
N ALA A 58 -1.48 0.60 23.48
CA ALA A 58 -0.82 -0.48 22.76
C ALA A 58 0.17 0.07 21.71
N HIS A 59 -0.22 1.08 20.94
CA HIS A 59 0.66 1.75 19.99
C HIS A 59 1.85 2.43 20.68
N LYS A 60 1.62 3.14 21.80
CA LYS A 60 2.70 3.73 22.62
C LYS A 60 3.64 2.67 23.20
N LEU A 61 3.13 1.48 23.52
CA LEU A 61 3.90 0.33 23.96
C LEU A 61 4.55 -0.45 22.80
N GLY A 62 4.40 0.01 21.55
CA GLY A 62 4.94 -0.67 20.38
C GLY A 62 4.34 -2.05 20.14
N LEU A 63 3.05 -2.21 20.49
CA LEU A 63 2.22 -3.38 20.28
C LEU A 63 1.32 -3.16 19.05
N GLY A 64 1.09 -4.23 18.30
CA GLY A 64 0.26 -4.23 17.10
C GLY A 64 1.07 -4.30 15.79
N PRO A 65 0.40 -4.61 14.66
CA PRO A 65 1.04 -4.84 13.37
C PRO A 65 1.94 -3.68 12.93
N ARG A 66 1.43 -2.44 12.98
CA ARG A 66 2.16 -1.24 12.52
C ARG A 66 3.47 -1.01 13.27
N ALA A 67 3.47 -1.19 14.59
CA ALA A 67 4.66 -1.02 15.40
C ALA A 67 5.73 -2.09 15.09
N VAL A 68 5.31 -3.32 14.80
CA VAL A 68 6.23 -4.39 14.36
C VAL A 68 6.80 -4.07 12.98
N THR A 69 5.95 -3.62 12.04
CA THR A 69 6.38 -3.20 10.70
C THR A 69 7.38 -2.05 10.75
N GLN A 70 7.17 -1.04 11.59
CA GLN A 70 8.13 0.05 11.77
C GLN A 70 9.48 -0.46 12.31
N LYS A 71 9.46 -1.40 13.27
CA LYS A 71 10.70 -2.04 13.76
C LYS A 71 11.41 -2.76 12.62
N ILE A 72 10.70 -3.52 11.80
CA ILE A 72 11.26 -4.18 10.61
C ILE A 72 11.87 -3.14 9.64
N LYS A 73 11.10 -2.13 9.22
CA LYS A 73 11.58 -1.06 8.31
C LYS A 73 12.83 -0.34 8.88
N SER A 74 12.91 -0.15 10.20
CA SER A 74 14.06 0.50 10.85
C SER A 74 15.39 -0.26 10.74
N TYR A 75 15.35 -1.60 10.58
CA TYR A 75 16.57 -2.39 10.33
C TYR A 75 17.25 -2.00 9.02
N PHE A 76 16.44 -1.75 7.99
CA PHE A 76 16.94 -1.41 6.67
C PHE A 76 17.29 0.08 6.55
N GLY A 77 16.52 0.95 7.19
CA GLY A 77 16.70 2.40 7.05
C GLY A 77 16.28 2.92 5.67
N SER A 78 16.97 3.94 5.17
CA SER A 78 16.68 4.63 3.91
C SER A 78 17.93 4.75 3.03
N GLY A 79 17.73 5.06 1.74
CA GLY A 79 18.80 5.31 0.78
C GLY A 79 19.79 4.14 0.64
N GLU A 80 21.07 4.47 0.54
CA GLU A 80 22.18 3.49 0.44
C GLU A 80 22.24 2.50 1.61
N LYS A 81 21.85 2.94 2.82
CA LYS A 81 21.80 2.04 3.97
C LYS A 81 20.79 0.90 3.71
N ARG A 82 19.63 1.22 3.12
CA ARG A 82 18.61 0.22 2.78
C ARG A 82 19.15 -0.80 1.79
N VAL A 83 19.75 -0.34 0.69
CA VAL A 83 20.35 -1.20 -0.35
C VAL A 83 21.35 -2.17 0.28
N ARG A 84 22.29 -1.66 1.06
CA ARG A 84 23.30 -2.48 1.74
C ARG A 84 22.68 -3.52 2.68
N GLN A 85 21.66 -3.15 3.46
CA GLN A 85 21.01 -4.10 4.38
C GLN A 85 20.21 -5.17 3.63
N LEU A 86 19.62 -4.84 2.48
CA LEU A 86 18.93 -5.80 1.61
C LEU A 86 19.93 -6.78 0.95
N GLU A 87 21.10 -6.30 0.51
CA GLU A 87 22.18 -7.18 0.01
C GLU A 87 22.66 -8.16 1.11
N LEU A 88 22.85 -7.68 2.34
CA LEU A 88 23.20 -8.53 3.48
C LEU A 88 22.10 -9.54 3.84
N LEU A 89 20.83 -9.16 3.67
CA LEU A 89 19.69 -10.06 3.85
C LEU A 89 19.70 -11.18 2.82
N GLN A 90 19.88 -10.86 1.53
CA GLN A 90 19.96 -11.86 0.45
C GLN A 90 21.14 -12.80 0.65
N GLY A 91 22.31 -12.27 1.05
CA GLY A 91 23.49 -13.05 1.40
C GLY A 91 23.39 -13.82 2.72
N ARG A 92 22.30 -13.67 3.49
CA ARG A 92 22.09 -14.25 4.82
C ARG A 92 23.16 -13.90 5.85
N THR A 93 23.85 -12.78 5.66
CA THR A 93 24.94 -12.29 6.54
C THR A 93 24.49 -11.13 7.43
N LEU A 94 23.19 -10.80 7.42
CA LEU A 94 22.63 -9.74 8.24
C LEU A 94 22.85 -10.01 9.75
N PRO A 95 23.60 -9.17 10.50
CA PRO A 95 23.98 -9.44 11.91
C PRO A 95 22.82 -9.55 12.91
N SER A 96 21.60 -9.23 12.48
CA SER A 96 20.38 -9.24 13.29
C SER A 96 19.28 -10.11 12.71
N LEU A 97 19.63 -11.05 11.83
CA LEU A 97 18.69 -11.92 11.13
C LEU A 97 17.70 -12.61 12.08
N SER A 98 18.17 -13.20 13.18
CA SER A 98 17.28 -13.85 14.18
C SER A 98 16.30 -12.88 14.84
N LYS A 99 16.68 -11.61 15.08
CA LYS A 99 15.76 -10.60 15.61
C LYS A 99 14.72 -10.21 14.56
N LEU A 100 15.14 -10.09 13.30
CA LEU A 100 14.27 -9.79 12.18
C LEU A 100 13.25 -10.92 11.94
N GLU A 101 13.68 -12.18 11.96
CA GLU A 101 12.82 -13.37 11.89
C GLU A 101 11.78 -13.38 13.03
N LYS A 102 12.19 -13.05 14.27
CA LYS A 102 11.24 -12.89 15.41
C LYS A 102 10.19 -11.82 15.15
N HIS A 103 10.55 -10.72 14.49
CA HIS A 103 9.60 -9.67 14.12
C HIS A 103 8.65 -10.11 13.00
N CYS A 104 9.13 -10.79 11.96
CA CYS A 104 8.29 -11.36 10.90
C CYS A 104 7.30 -12.38 11.49
N PHE A 105 7.77 -13.28 12.36
CA PHE A 105 6.90 -14.22 13.07
C PHE A 105 5.86 -13.52 13.96
N LYS A 106 6.27 -12.47 14.68
CA LYS A 106 5.32 -11.69 15.48
C LYS A 106 4.26 -11.01 14.60
N LEU A 107 4.61 -10.55 13.40
CA LEU A 107 3.65 -9.98 12.47
C LEU A 107 2.67 -11.03 11.94
N LEU A 108 3.15 -12.24 11.61
CA LEU A 108 2.28 -13.36 11.23
C LEU A 108 1.34 -13.78 12.36
N LYS A 109 1.74 -13.70 13.62
CA LYS A 109 0.81 -13.96 14.73
C LYS A 109 -0.42 -13.05 14.69
N TYR A 110 -0.28 -11.81 14.20
CA TYR A 110 -1.42 -10.90 14.07
C TYR A 110 -2.39 -11.27 12.94
N THR A 111 -2.02 -12.22 12.06
CA THR A 111 -2.94 -12.79 11.05
C THR A 111 -3.76 -13.96 11.59
N SER A 112 -3.50 -14.41 12.83
CA SER A 112 -4.23 -15.53 13.44
C SER A 112 -5.74 -15.24 13.56
N PRO A 113 -6.61 -16.25 13.36
CA PRO A 113 -8.06 -16.09 13.56
C PRO A 113 -8.48 -15.63 14.96
N ALA A 114 -7.59 -15.75 15.96
CA ALA A 114 -7.81 -15.28 17.32
C ALA A 114 -7.79 -13.74 17.45
N GLU A 115 -7.23 -13.03 16.47
CA GLU A 115 -7.17 -11.57 16.47
C GLU A 115 -8.49 -10.95 15.97
N SER A 116 -8.66 -9.63 16.10
CA SER A 116 -9.81 -8.94 15.48
C SER A 116 -9.63 -8.85 13.96
N ALA A 117 -10.73 -8.79 13.20
CA ALA A 117 -10.68 -8.65 11.75
C ALA A 117 -9.87 -7.41 11.32
N GLN A 118 -10.03 -6.29 12.03
CA GLN A 118 -9.27 -5.07 11.78
C GLN A 118 -7.76 -5.27 12.01
N THR A 119 -7.37 -5.96 13.09
CA THR A 119 -5.95 -6.27 13.36
C THR A 119 -5.36 -7.18 12.28
N GLN A 120 -6.10 -8.20 11.84
CA GLN A 120 -5.70 -9.06 10.73
C GLN A 120 -5.55 -8.27 9.42
N CYS A 121 -6.53 -7.45 9.03
CA CYS A 121 -6.43 -6.57 7.85
C CYS A 121 -5.16 -5.71 7.89
N ARG A 122 -4.87 -5.10 9.05
CA ARG A 122 -3.65 -4.29 9.22
C ARG A 122 -2.39 -5.15 9.14
N ALA A 123 -2.41 -6.39 9.61
CA ALA A 123 -1.29 -7.31 9.47
C ALA A 123 -1.08 -7.71 8.02
N PHE A 124 -2.13 -8.03 7.28
CA PHE A 124 -2.09 -8.36 5.85
C PHE A 124 -1.51 -7.20 5.02
N GLN A 125 -2.05 -5.99 5.15
CA GLN A 125 -1.54 -4.77 4.49
C GLN A 125 -0.04 -4.60 4.77
N ASN A 126 0.37 -4.74 6.03
CA ASN A 126 1.76 -4.61 6.44
C ASN A 126 2.67 -5.71 5.89
N ILE A 127 2.18 -6.94 5.71
CA ILE A 127 2.93 -8.04 5.09
C ILE A 127 3.13 -7.75 3.61
N VAL A 128 2.08 -7.34 2.90
CA VAL A 128 2.15 -6.91 1.49
C VAL A 128 3.21 -5.83 1.35
N ASP A 129 3.08 -4.73 2.10
CA ASP A 129 4.05 -3.64 2.19
C ASP A 129 5.49 -4.11 2.35
N LEU A 130 5.73 -4.98 3.34
CA LEU A 130 7.08 -5.42 3.65
C LEU A 130 7.66 -6.32 2.57
N VAL A 131 6.86 -7.25 2.04
CA VAL A 131 7.31 -8.23 1.05
C VAL A 131 7.57 -7.60 -0.31
N THR A 132 6.78 -6.61 -0.69
CA THR A 132 6.90 -5.96 -2.00
C THR A 132 7.90 -4.81 -2.01
N LEU A 133 8.11 -4.13 -0.88
CA LEU A 133 9.05 -3.00 -0.76
C LEU A 133 10.45 -3.39 -0.32
N LEU A 134 10.63 -4.57 0.28
CA LEU A 134 11.92 -5.05 0.76
C LEU A 134 12.24 -6.40 0.12
N PRO A 135 12.88 -6.41 -1.06
CA PRO A 135 13.23 -7.64 -1.77
C PRO A 135 14.01 -8.61 -0.88
N GLY A 136 13.67 -9.89 -0.95
CA GLY A 136 14.25 -10.95 -0.12
C GLY A 136 13.60 -11.12 1.27
N LEU A 137 12.82 -10.15 1.77
CA LEU A 137 12.19 -10.26 3.09
C LEU A 137 11.12 -11.37 3.16
N ARG A 138 10.47 -11.69 2.02
CA ARG A 138 9.54 -12.81 1.86
C ARG A 138 10.07 -14.11 2.45
N GLU A 139 11.34 -14.43 2.23
CA GLU A 139 11.94 -15.68 2.70
C GLU A 139 11.96 -15.79 4.23
N LEU A 140 12.00 -14.67 4.96
CA LEU A 140 11.93 -14.71 6.43
C LEU A 140 10.53 -15.03 6.94
N PHE A 141 9.49 -14.61 6.22
CA PHE A 141 8.11 -15.01 6.55
C PHE A 141 7.91 -16.52 6.32
N LEU A 142 8.42 -17.04 5.21
CA LEU A 142 8.29 -18.44 4.82
C LEU A 142 9.08 -19.41 5.70
N ARG A 143 10.15 -18.96 6.37
CA ARG A 143 10.89 -19.77 7.35
C ARG A 143 10.16 -19.97 8.66
N THR A 144 9.10 -19.22 8.91
CA THR A 144 8.39 -19.35 10.17
C THR A 144 7.55 -20.62 10.16
N GLN A 145 7.55 -21.34 11.28
CA GLN A 145 6.68 -22.52 11.49
C GLN A 145 5.18 -22.20 11.37
N PHE A 146 4.80 -20.92 11.28
CA PHE A 146 3.40 -20.49 11.16
C PHE A 146 2.80 -20.85 9.81
N LEU A 147 3.63 -20.98 8.77
CA LEU A 147 3.23 -21.30 7.39
C LEU A 147 3.74 -22.68 6.96
N ASP A 148 4.11 -23.53 7.92
CA ASP A 148 4.69 -24.83 7.61
C ASP A 148 3.71 -25.70 6.80
N GLY A 149 4.18 -26.22 5.66
CA GLY A 149 3.36 -26.98 4.70
C GLY A 149 2.41 -26.17 3.80
N ALA A 150 2.25 -24.85 4.01
CA ALA A 150 1.40 -24.01 3.16
C ALA A 150 2.18 -23.47 1.95
N MET A 151 1.83 -23.93 0.74
CA MET A 151 2.57 -23.63 -0.49
C MET A 151 1.80 -22.74 -1.47
N SER A 152 0.46 -22.84 -1.46
CA SER A 152 -0.41 -22.05 -2.35
C SER A 152 -1.06 -20.87 -1.63
N THR A 153 -1.55 -19.89 -2.41
CA THR A 153 -2.36 -18.77 -1.90
C THR A 153 -3.56 -19.27 -1.11
N LYS A 154 -4.21 -20.33 -1.58
CA LYS A 154 -5.37 -20.93 -0.92
C LYS A 154 -5.01 -21.53 0.44
N ASP A 155 -3.91 -22.28 0.52
CA ASP A 155 -3.46 -22.89 1.78
C ASP A 155 -3.20 -21.83 2.85
N ILE A 156 -2.46 -20.78 2.46
CA ILE A 156 -2.13 -19.67 3.36
C ILE A 156 -3.39 -18.91 3.79
N SER A 157 -4.30 -18.61 2.85
CA SER A 157 -5.54 -17.88 3.15
C SER A 157 -6.46 -18.67 4.08
N VAL A 158 -6.49 -20.01 3.96
CA VAL A 158 -7.26 -20.90 4.84
C VAL A 158 -6.70 -20.90 6.26
N LEU A 159 -5.37 -20.85 6.44
CA LEU A 159 -4.76 -20.74 7.77
C LEU A 159 -5.16 -19.44 8.50
N TRP A 160 -5.48 -18.39 7.76
CA TRP A 160 -5.87 -17.09 8.29
C TRP A 160 -7.40 -16.89 8.33
N ALA A 161 -8.17 -17.86 7.84
CA ALA A 161 -9.61 -17.78 7.71
C ALA A 161 -10.31 -17.59 9.06
N ARG A 162 -11.34 -16.74 9.06
CA ARG A 162 -12.22 -16.55 10.21
C ARG A 162 -13.50 -17.38 10.05
N HIS A 163 -14.09 -17.74 11.18
CA HIS A 163 -15.39 -18.42 11.23
C HIS A 163 -16.57 -17.50 11.58
N ASP A 164 -16.31 -16.21 11.79
CA ASP A 164 -17.33 -15.22 12.15
C ASP A 164 -17.85 -14.45 10.92
N ASN A 165 -18.94 -13.70 11.10
CA ASN A 165 -19.56 -12.89 10.05
C ASN A 165 -18.62 -11.79 9.52
N ALA A 166 -17.46 -11.53 10.12
CA ALA A 166 -16.47 -10.62 9.56
C ALA A 166 -15.76 -11.21 8.33
N ALA A 167 -15.83 -12.53 8.12
CA ALA A 167 -15.40 -13.20 6.91
C ALA A 167 -16.20 -12.79 5.65
N THR A 168 -17.31 -12.07 5.79
CA THR A 168 -18.08 -11.52 4.65
C THR A 168 -17.68 -10.08 4.29
N ASN A 169 -16.70 -9.49 4.97
CA ASN A 169 -16.16 -8.19 4.59
C ASN A 169 -15.23 -8.34 3.39
N ALA A 170 -15.64 -7.79 2.24
CA ALA A 170 -14.86 -7.82 1.01
C ALA A 170 -13.44 -7.25 1.17
N GLU A 171 -13.26 -6.18 1.95
CA GLU A 171 -11.94 -5.60 2.21
C GLU A 171 -11.03 -6.60 2.94
N TRP A 172 -11.57 -7.31 3.94
CA TRP A 172 -10.81 -8.32 4.66
C TRP A 172 -10.42 -9.48 3.75
N GLU A 173 -11.36 -9.95 2.93
CA GLU A 173 -11.12 -11.04 1.98
C GLU A 173 -10.07 -10.67 0.93
N PHE A 174 -10.14 -9.45 0.39
CA PHE A 174 -9.14 -8.92 -0.53
C PHE A 174 -7.74 -8.94 0.10
N TRP A 175 -7.57 -8.31 1.27
CA TRP A 175 -6.25 -8.24 1.90
C TRP A 175 -5.73 -9.60 2.36
N ASN A 176 -6.60 -10.49 2.84
CA ASN A 176 -6.25 -11.86 3.20
C ASN A 176 -5.64 -12.60 1.99
N ASN A 177 -6.40 -12.64 0.89
CA ASN A 177 -5.97 -13.30 -0.33
C ASN A 177 -4.73 -12.64 -0.92
N PHE A 178 -4.66 -11.30 -0.95
CA PHE A 178 -3.53 -10.58 -1.52
C PHE A 178 -2.24 -10.77 -0.72
N ALA A 179 -2.29 -10.73 0.62
CA ALA A 179 -1.14 -11.05 1.46
C ALA A 179 -0.69 -12.51 1.30
N ALA A 180 -1.64 -13.43 1.14
CA ALA A 180 -1.35 -14.83 0.86
C ALA A 180 -0.69 -15.00 -0.51
N THR A 181 -1.12 -14.25 -1.53
CA THR A 181 -0.49 -14.20 -2.86
C THR A 181 0.98 -13.78 -2.75
N CYS A 182 1.26 -12.69 -2.02
CA CYS A 182 2.63 -12.20 -1.83
C CYS A 182 3.57 -13.23 -1.18
N LEU A 183 3.04 -14.11 -0.32
CA LEU A 183 3.83 -15.16 0.34
C LEU A 183 3.87 -16.47 -0.46
N SER A 184 2.83 -16.79 -1.23
CA SER A 184 2.76 -18.00 -2.04
C SER A 184 3.86 -18.07 -3.11
N LEU A 185 4.16 -19.26 -3.60
CA LEU A 185 5.11 -19.44 -4.70
C LEU A 185 4.44 -19.01 -6.02
N SER A 186 5.07 -18.07 -6.73
CA SER A 186 4.61 -17.59 -8.03
C SER A 186 5.79 -17.34 -8.96
N ASN A 187 5.53 -17.24 -10.27
CA ASN A 187 6.56 -16.90 -11.27
C ASN A 187 7.21 -15.55 -10.94
N ILE A 188 6.41 -14.56 -10.52
CA ILE A 188 6.88 -13.25 -10.07
C ILE A 188 7.82 -13.40 -8.86
N ALA A 189 7.42 -14.17 -7.84
CA ALA A 189 8.23 -14.37 -6.65
C ALA A 189 9.54 -15.11 -6.96
N MET A 190 9.53 -16.08 -7.87
CA MET A 190 10.72 -16.81 -8.32
C MET A 190 11.67 -15.91 -9.10
N MET A 191 11.15 -15.14 -10.06
CA MET A 191 11.91 -14.17 -10.84
C MET A 191 12.65 -13.18 -9.94
N LEU A 192 11.97 -12.63 -8.92
CA LEU A 192 12.57 -11.64 -8.01
C LEU A 192 13.53 -12.25 -7.00
N LYS A 193 13.41 -13.55 -6.69
CA LYS A 193 14.27 -14.24 -5.72
C LYS A 193 15.68 -14.48 -6.25
N GLU A 194 15.81 -14.70 -7.56
CA GLU A 194 17.08 -15.02 -8.21
C GLU A 194 17.96 -13.81 -8.46
N LEU A 195 17.40 -12.60 -8.34
CA LEU A 195 18.10 -11.35 -8.64
C LEU A 195 18.67 -10.71 -7.38
N SER A 196 19.91 -10.25 -7.46
CA SER A 196 20.51 -9.36 -6.48
C SER A 196 19.84 -7.99 -6.49
N ILE A 197 19.93 -7.25 -5.38
CA ILE A 197 19.38 -5.88 -5.28
C ILE A 197 19.89 -4.96 -6.40
N ARG A 198 21.15 -5.14 -6.83
CA ARG A 198 21.72 -4.35 -7.92
C ARG A 198 21.09 -4.71 -9.25
N GLU A 199 20.95 -5.99 -9.54
CA GLU A 199 20.33 -6.48 -10.78
C GLU A 199 18.87 -6.04 -10.91
N LEU A 200 18.15 -5.84 -9.80
CA LEU A 200 16.80 -5.25 -9.84
C LEU A 200 16.77 -3.84 -10.42
N THR A 201 17.87 -3.09 -10.35
CA THR A 201 17.96 -1.69 -10.80
C THR A 201 18.66 -1.51 -12.14
N ILE A 202 19.24 -2.59 -12.69
CA ILE A 202 19.99 -2.57 -13.93
C ILE A 202 19.08 -3.05 -15.07
N CYS A 203 19.21 -2.40 -16.23
CA CYS A 203 18.63 -2.88 -17.47
C CYS A 203 19.74 -3.62 -18.24
N ASP A 204 19.50 -4.86 -18.66
CA ASP A 204 20.46 -5.61 -19.46
C ASP A 204 20.64 -4.99 -20.86
N GLU A 205 21.71 -5.38 -21.56
CA GLU A 205 21.99 -4.89 -22.92
C GLU A 205 20.92 -5.31 -23.94
N GLN A 206 20.18 -6.39 -23.64
CA GLN A 206 19.04 -6.83 -24.44
C GLN A 206 17.76 -6.01 -24.17
N GLY A 207 17.78 -5.09 -23.20
CA GLY A 207 16.64 -4.25 -22.84
C GLY A 207 15.46 -5.04 -22.26
N LEU A 208 15.73 -6.12 -21.50
CA LEU A 208 14.72 -6.90 -20.75
C LEU A 208 14.99 -6.82 -19.25
N SER A 209 14.84 -5.59 -18.73
CA SER A 209 14.89 -5.31 -17.30
C SER A 209 13.83 -6.11 -16.53
N VAL A 210 14.06 -6.33 -15.23
CA VAL A 210 13.05 -6.94 -14.35
C VAL A 210 11.73 -6.16 -14.38
N ILE A 211 11.80 -4.84 -14.57
CA ILE A 211 10.66 -3.94 -14.70
C ILE A 211 9.82 -4.32 -15.92
N GLU A 212 10.44 -4.52 -17.07
CA GLU A 212 9.73 -4.93 -18.29
C GLU A 212 9.11 -6.32 -18.15
N ARG A 213 9.81 -7.25 -17.49
CA ARG A 213 9.24 -8.57 -17.20
C ARG A 213 8.02 -8.48 -16.29
N LEU A 214 8.07 -7.65 -15.25
CA LEU A 214 6.91 -7.40 -14.37
C LEU A 214 5.74 -6.74 -15.12
N LEU A 215 6.03 -5.82 -16.05
CA LEU A 215 5.02 -5.20 -16.90
C LEU A 215 4.37 -6.23 -17.85
N ILE A 216 5.11 -7.25 -18.30
CA ILE A 216 4.56 -8.34 -19.13
C ILE A 216 3.71 -9.31 -18.28
N GLU A 217 4.22 -9.71 -17.11
CA GLU A 217 3.56 -10.71 -16.24
C GLU A 217 2.24 -10.21 -15.64
N ARG A 218 2.03 -8.89 -15.56
CA ARG A 218 0.82 -8.30 -14.96
C ARG A 218 -0.48 -8.77 -15.64
N ASP A 219 -0.42 -9.03 -16.94
CA ASP A 219 -1.57 -9.36 -17.80
C ASP A 219 -1.69 -10.89 -18.02
N GLY A 220 -0.69 -11.67 -17.59
CA GLY A 220 -0.47 -13.04 -18.06
C GLY A 220 -0.53 -14.16 -17.01
N CYS A 221 -0.76 -13.88 -15.72
CA CYS A 221 -0.66 -14.90 -14.68
C CYS A 221 -2.02 -15.57 -14.40
N GLY A 222 -2.40 -16.55 -15.23
CA GLY A 222 -3.76 -17.14 -15.26
C GLY A 222 -4.31 -17.74 -13.96
N ASP A 223 -3.45 -18.13 -13.02
CA ASP A 223 -3.86 -18.75 -11.75
C ASP A 223 -3.57 -17.87 -10.52
N LEU A 224 -2.85 -16.76 -10.68
CA LEU A 224 -2.46 -15.91 -9.56
C LEU A 224 -3.56 -14.88 -9.28
N PRO A 225 -4.12 -14.80 -8.07
CA PRO A 225 -5.07 -13.74 -7.75
C PRO A 225 -4.33 -12.41 -7.61
N TYR A 226 -4.87 -11.37 -8.23
CA TYR A 226 -4.35 -9.99 -8.23
C TYR A 226 -2.94 -9.80 -8.82
N PRO A 227 -2.62 -10.34 -10.02
CA PRO A 227 -1.27 -10.28 -10.57
C PRO A 227 -0.83 -8.84 -10.84
N ARG A 228 -1.78 -8.01 -11.32
CA ARG A 228 -1.55 -6.59 -11.57
C ARG A 228 -1.18 -5.81 -10.31
N ALA A 229 -1.94 -5.96 -9.21
CA ALA A 229 -1.65 -5.28 -7.96
C ALA A 229 -0.29 -5.70 -7.39
N LEU A 230 0.03 -7.00 -7.50
CA LEU A 230 1.34 -7.52 -7.08
C LEU A 230 2.48 -6.90 -7.88
N CYS A 231 2.36 -6.86 -9.22
CA CYS A 231 3.35 -6.24 -10.09
C CYS A 231 3.53 -4.75 -9.76
N ILE A 232 2.44 -4.00 -9.60
CA ILE A 232 2.48 -2.57 -9.22
C ILE A 232 3.29 -2.37 -7.93
N ARG A 233 3.01 -3.16 -6.89
CA ARG A 233 3.71 -3.06 -5.60
C ARG A 233 5.20 -3.41 -5.71
N TYR A 234 5.57 -4.41 -6.50
CA TYR A 234 6.98 -4.75 -6.73
C TYR A 234 7.69 -3.68 -7.57
N LEU A 235 7.04 -3.19 -8.62
CA LEU A 235 7.55 -2.08 -9.42
C LEU A 235 7.84 -0.88 -8.51
N ALA A 236 6.89 -0.51 -7.65
CA ALA A 236 7.06 0.59 -6.71
C ALA A 236 8.24 0.36 -5.75
N GLY A 237 8.43 -0.85 -5.24
CA GLY A 237 9.58 -1.21 -4.40
C GLY A 237 10.92 -1.13 -5.12
N ILE A 238 10.97 -1.56 -6.39
CA ILE A 238 12.18 -1.53 -7.22
C ILE A 238 12.55 -0.10 -7.59
N VAL A 239 11.59 0.71 -8.04
CA VAL A 239 11.84 2.10 -8.43
C VAL A 239 12.10 3.02 -7.22
N ASP A 240 11.71 2.63 -6.01
CA ASP A 240 12.11 3.33 -4.76
C ASP A 240 13.58 3.09 -4.40
N LEU A 241 14.28 2.15 -5.06
CA LEU A 241 15.70 1.93 -4.82
C LEU A 241 16.53 3.07 -5.44
N PRO A 242 17.44 3.71 -4.69
CA PRO A 242 18.22 4.85 -5.18
C PRO A 242 18.99 4.56 -6.48
N GLY A 243 19.49 3.33 -6.63
CA GLY A 243 20.29 2.92 -7.78
C GLY A 243 19.57 3.06 -9.12
N PHE A 244 18.23 2.92 -9.16
CA PHE A 244 17.47 2.96 -10.40
C PHE A 244 17.52 4.33 -11.08
N TRP A 245 17.29 5.41 -10.32
CA TRP A 245 17.24 6.78 -10.86
C TRP A 245 18.61 7.45 -11.01
N LEU A 246 19.68 6.85 -10.50
CA LEU A 246 21.03 7.39 -10.69
C LEU A 246 21.54 7.22 -12.14
N ASN A 247 21.00 6.26 -12.90
CA ASN A 247 21.39 6.00 -14.27
C ASN A 247 20.43 6.68 -15.26
N MET A 248 20.92 7.66 -16.02
CA MET A 248 20.18 8.36 -17.08
C MET A 248 20.54 7.83 -18.48
N GLY A 249 21.09 6.62 -18.58
CA GLY A 249 21.39 6.00 -19.87
C GLY A 249 20.14 5.81 -20.73
N VAL A 250 20.34 5.66 -22.04
CA VAL A 250 19.25 5.51 -23.03
C VAL A 250 18.27 4.41 -22.65
N VAL A 251 18.77 3.28 -22.14
CA VAL A 251 17.94 2.14 -21.73
C VAL A 251 17.05 2.49 -20.53
N HIS A 252 17.61 3.11 -19.48
CA HIS A 252 16.84 3.55 -18.31
C HIS A 252 15.79 4.60 -18.68
N SER A 253 16.11 5.52 -19.59
CA SER A 253 15.17 6.52 -20.11
C SER A 253 13.98 5.85 -20.83
N HIS A 254 14.25 4.79 -21.61
CA HIS A 254 13.20 4.02 -22.26
C HIS A 254 12.32 3.24 -21.27
N VAL A 255 12.92 2.63 -20.24
CA VAL A 255 12.17 1.94 -19.17
C VAL A 255 11.31 2.92 -18.37
N ALA A 256 11.81 4.11 -18.06
CA ALA A 256 11.02 5.17 -17.42
C ALA A 256 9.83 5.60 -18.30
N SER A 257 10.00 5.65 -19.63
CA SER A 257 8.89 5.92 -20.55
C SER A 257 7.80 4.84 -20.46
N LYS A 258 8.18 3.56 -20.44
CA LYS A 258 7.24 2.44 -20.25
C LYS A 258 6.52 2.52 -18.90
N LEU A 259 7.23 2.83 -17.82
CA LEU A 259 6.65 3.03 -16.50
C LEU A 259 5.64 4.18 -16.48
N CYS A 260 5.95 5.32 -17.11
CA CYS A 260 5.03 6.45 -17.21
C CYS A 260 3.77 6.08 -17.98
N ARG A 261 3.92 5.41 -19.13
CA ARG A 261 2.77 4.93 -19.93
C ARG A 261 1.90 3.98 -19.12
N GLU A 262 2.52 3.07 -18.38
CA GLU A 262 1.75 2.16 -17.53
C GLU A 262 1.03 2.90 -16.42
N MET A 263 1.68 3.86 -15.78
CA MET A 263 1.05 4.68 -14.76
C MET A 263 -0.16 5.43 -15.32
N VAL A 264 -0.09 5.95 -16.55
CA VAL A 264 -1.26 6.56 -17.23
C VAL A 264 -2.41 5.56 -17.36
N LEU A 265 -2.14 4.33 -17.80
CA LEU A 265 -3.17 3.29 -17.94
C LEU A 265 -3.79 2.93 -16.58
N VAL A 266 -2.96 2.72 -15.56
CA VAL A 266 -3.42 2.44 -14.19
C VAL A 266 -4.30 3.57 -13.64
N LEU A 267 -3.92 4.84 -13.84
CA LEU A 267 -4.72 5.99 -13.40
C LEU A 267 -6.08 6.05 -14.09
N LYS A 268 -6.13 5.77 -15.39
CA LYS A 268 -7.39 5.72 -16.15
C LYS A 268 -8.27 4.56 -15.70
N ASP A 269 -7.68 3.40 -15.44
CA ASP A 269 -8.43 2.21 -15.02
C ASP A 269 -9.08 2.38 -13.64
N ILE A 270 -8.50 3.20 -12.76
CA ILE A 270 -9.14 3.59 -11.49
C ILE A 270 -10.04 4.83 -11.60
N GLY A 271 -10.29 5.29 -12.83
CA GLY A 271 -11.22 6.39 -13.12
C GLY A 271 -10.73 7.77 -12.70
N VAL A 272 -9.41 8.03 -12.63
CA VAL A 272 -8.88 9.36 -12.32
C VAL A 272 -9.19 10.39 -13.42
N ASP A 273 -9.35 9.95 -14.67
CA ASP A 273 -9.66 10.80 -15.82
C ASP A 273 -11.16 11.13 -15.96
N ILE A 274 -12.03 10.52 -15.16
CA ILE A 274 -13.48 10.77 -15.17
C ILE A 274 -13.74 12.20 -14.65
N LEU A 275 -14.18 13.09 -15.55
CA LEU A 275 -14.38 14.52 -15.27
C LEU A 275 -15.63 14.82 -14.43
N ALA A 276 -16.59 13.88 -14.36
CA ALA A 276 -17.88 14.10 -13.75
C ALA A 276 -18.10 13.20 -12.53
N LEU A 277 -18.44 13.81 -11.39
CA LEU A 277 -19.11 13.14 -10.25
C LEU A 277 -20.54 12.67 -10.59
N GLY A 278 -20.95 12.77 -11.86
CA GLY A 278 -22.30 12.47 -12.32
C GLY A 278 -22.43 11.01 -12.74
N LEU A 279 -23.07 10.22 -11.88
CA LEU A 279 -23.58 8.88 -12.17
C LEU A 279 -22.51 7.88 -12.63
N ILE A 280 -21.50 7.64 -11.78
CA ILE A 280 -20.86 6.33 -11.81
C ILE A 280 -21.94 5.35 -11.37
N ASP A 281 -22.32 4.45 -12.27
CA ASP A 281 -23.30 3.41 -12.00
C ASP A 281 -22.78 2.60 -10.80
N ALA A 282 -23.42 2.75 -9.64
CA ALA A 282 -22.99 2.14 -8.37
C ALA A 282 -23.07 0.60 -8.38
N SER A 283 -23.31 0.00 -9.55
CA SER A 283 -23.49 -1.42 -9.78
C SER A 283 -22.21 -2.15 -10.16
N GLU A 284 -21.14 -1.46 -10.57
CA GLU A 284 -19.85 -2.15 -10.64
C GLU A 284 -19.32 -2.31 -9.21
N PRO A 285 -19.18 -3.55 -8.71
CA PRO A 285 -18.53 -3.74 -7.43
C PRO A 285 -17.18 -3.07 -7.55
N GLU A 286 -16.89 -2.08 -6.69
CA GLU A 286 -15.55 -1.52 -6.55
C GLU A 286 -14.62 -2.71 -6.43
N SER A 287 -13.97 -3.09 -7.54
CA SER A 287 -12.98 -4.13 -7.51
C SER A 287 -11.97 -3.61 -6.51
N LEU A 288 -11.82 -4.28 -5.37
CA LEU A 288 -10.99 -3.78 -4.28
C LEU A 288 -9.59 -3.60 -4.85
N PHE A 289 -9.27 -2.33 -5.07
CA PHE A 289 -8.11 -1.92 -5.80
C PHE A 289 -7.05 -1.50 -4.80
N ASP A 290 -5.80 -1.82 -5.07
CA ASP A 290 -4.69 -1.45 -4.20
C ASP A 290 -4.26 0.00 -4.44
N TYR A 291 -5.12 0.94 -4.05
CA TYR A 291 -4.89 2.38 -4.19
C TYR A 291 -3.59 2.82 -3.51
N GLU A 292 -3.24 2.23 -2.37
CA GLU A 292 -1.98 2.56 -1.67
C GLU A 292 -0.76 2.09 -2.48
N GLY A 293 -0.82 0.95 -3.14
CA GLY A 293 0.23 0.48 -4.04
C GLY A 293 0.42 1.40 -5.24
N VAL A 294 -0.68 1.85 -5.84
CA VAL A 294 -0.66 2.79 -6.96
C VAL A 294 -0.17 4.18 -6.55
N ASP A 295 -0.63 4.68 -5.40
CA ASP A 295 -0.17 5.96 -4.84
C ASP A 295 1.34 5.92 -4.54
N PHE A 296 1.82 4.77 -4.06
CA PHE A 296 3.24 4.55 -3.80
C PHE A 296 4.08 4.40 -5.09
N LEU A 297 3.56 3.77 -6.15
CA LEU A 297 4.24 3.75 -7.45
C LEU A 297 4.30 5.16 -8.05
N ALA A 298 3.20 5.91 -7.99
CA ALA A 298 3.14 7.27 -8.51
C ALA A 298 4.14 8.20 -7.79
N ILE A 299 4.19 8.19 -6.45
CA ILE A 299 5.12 9.07 -5.71
C ILE A 299 6.59 8.73 -5.99
N THR A 300 6.94 7.46 -6.13
CA THR A 300 8.31 7.03 -6.41
C THR A 300 8.72 7.37 -7.84
N LEU A 301 7.79 7.27 -8.80
CA LEU A 301 7.96 7.74 -10.18
C LEU A 301 8.16 9.25 -10.26
N LEU A 302 7.32 10.04 -9.57
CA LEU A 302 7.43 11.50 -9.51
C LEU A 302 8.79 11.92 -8.92
N ALA A 303 9.14 11.38 -7.75
CA ALA A 303 10.40 11.69 -7.09
C ALA A 303 11.61 11.33 -7.96
N GLY A 304 11.57 10.16 -8.59
CA GLY A 304 12.63 9.69 -9.48
C GLY A 304 12.87 10.59 -10.68
N ILE A 305 11.83 10.90 -11.43
CA ILE A 305 11.91 11.78 -12.61
C ILE A 305 12.27 13.21 -12.22
N SER A 306 11.83 13.69 -11.03
CA SER A 306 12.29 14.99 -10.51
C SER A 306 13.81 15.07 -10.44
N THR A 307 14.49 14.00 -10.02
CA THR A 307 15.97 13.98 -9.96
C THR A 307 16.63 14.06 -11.33
N TRP A 308 15.91 13.76 -12.41
CA TRP A 308 16.41 13.90 -13.78
C TRP A 308 16.21 15.31 -14.31
N PHE A 309 15.08 15.95 -13.98
CA PHE A 309 14.89 17.37 -14.28
C PHE A 309 16.00 18.24 -13.69
N ASP A 310 16.47 17.93 -12.47
CA ASP A 310 17.57 18.65 -11.84
C ASP A 310 18.93 18.48 -12.53
N LYS A 311 19.06 17.45 -13.40
CA LYS A 311 20.33 17.09 -14.06
C LYS A 311 20.35 17.41 -15.55
N LEU A 312 19.19 17.63 -16.17
CA LEU A 312 19.04 17.89 -17.60
C LEU A 312 18.77 19.37 -17.84
N ASP A 313 19.34 19.91 -18.91
CA ASP A 313 19.02 21.26 -19.34
C ASP A 313 17.53 21.34 -19.75
N PRO A 314 16.80 22.43 -19.38
CA PRO A 314 15.37 22.55 -19.67
C PRO A 314 14.98 22.40 -21.14
N GLU A 315 15.89 22.78 -22.06
CA GLU A 315 15.68 22.66 -23.50
C GLU A 315 15.66 21.19 -23.97
N ASP A 316 16.28 20.27 -23.22
CA ASP A 316 16.37 18.86 -23.55
C ASP A 316 15.22 18.02 -22.97
N TRP A 317 14.39 18.59 -22.10
CA TRP A 317 13.33 17.85 -21.41
C TRP A 317 12.34 17.24 -22.40
N SER A 318 11.85 18.01 -23.37
CA SER A 318 10.88 17.54 -24.36
C SER A 318 11.44 16.49 -25.33
N ALA A 319 12.77 16.39 -25.44
CA ALA A 319 13.41 15.35 -26.26
C ALA A 319 13.47 13.99 -25.54
N GLN A 320 13.18 13.95 -24.23
CA GLN A 320 13.26 12.72 -23.46
C GLN A 320 12.08 11.77 -23.75
N PRO A 321 12.33 10.46 -23.97
CA PRO A 321 11.29 9.46 -24.23
C PRO A 321 10.15 9.38 -23.21
N TRP A 322 10.41 9.75 -21.95
CA TRP A 322 9.44 9.69 -20.86
C TRP A 322 8.60 10.96 -20.70
N TYR A 323 9.02 12.09 -21.29
CA TYR A 323 8.48 13.42 -20.97
C TYR A 323 6.98 13.57 -21.23
N GLU A 324 6.50 13.14 -22.40
CA GLU A 324 5.08 13.24 -22.78
C GLU A 324 4.18 12.42 -21.85
N SER A 325 4.55 11.16 -21.60
CA SER A 325 3.78 10.27 -20.72
C SER A 325 3.84 10.74 -19.26
N PHE A 326 4.99 11.24 -18.80
CA PHE A 326 5.13 11.82 -17.47
C PHE A 326 4.25 13.06 -17.28
N THR A 327 4.22 13.95 -18.27
CA THR A 327 3.32 15.12 -18.27
C THR A 327 1.85 14.70 -18.15
N THR A 328 1.48 13.62 -18.84
CA THR A 328 0.14 13.04 -18.73
C THR A 328 -0.15 12.51 -17.32
N VAL A 329 0.82 11.82 -16.69
CA VAL A 329 0.71 11.38 -15.28
C VAL A 329 0.48 12.56 -14.36
N LEU A 330 1.26 13.64 -14.48
CA LEU A 330 1.09 14.85 -13.67
C LEU A 330 -0.31 15.47 -13.84
N LEU A 331 -0.80 15.58 -15.07
CA LEU A 331 -2.12 16.11 -15.37
C LEU A 331 -3.24 15.29 -14.74
N LEU A 332 -3.11 13.96 -14.75
CA LEU A 332 -4.07 13.04 -14.12
C LEU A 332 -4.01 13.15 -12.59
N LEU A 333 -2.82 13.16 -11.99
CA LEU A 333 -2.66 13.26 -10.53
C LEU A 333 -3.14 14.60 -9.95
N ARG A 334 -3.23 15.65 -10.77
CA ARG A 334 -3.80 16.95 -10.40
C ARG A 334 -5.33 17.02 -10.52
N ARG A 335 -5.99 15.95 -10.99
CA ARG A 335 -7.46 15.90 -11.01
C ARG A 335 -8.01 15.77 -9.59
N PRO A 336 -9.20 16.34 -9.29
CA PRO A 336 -9.83 16.20 -7.98
C PRO A 336 -9.99 14.75 -7.51
N ARG A 337 -10.32 13.84 -8.43
CA ARG A 337 -10.49 12.42 -8.13
C ARG A 337 -9.19 11.75 -7.66
N ALA A 338 -8.04 12.17 -8.20
CA ALA A 338 -6.75 11.67 -7.73
C ALA A 338 -6.45 12.11 -6.29
N ALA A 339 -6.88 13.30 -5.86
CA ALA A 339 -6.71 13.73 -4.47
C ALA A 339 -7.49 12.86 -3.47
N GLU A 340 -8.61 12.28 -3.90
CA GLU A 340 -9.42 11.35 -3.09
C GLU A 340 -8.80 9.95 -3.05
N LEU A 341 -8.40 9.42 -4.21
CA LEU A 341 -7.93 8.04 -4.34
C LEU A 341 -6.44 7.88 -4.01
N LEU A 342 -5.62 8.85 -4.39
CA LEU A 342 -4.15 8.83 -4.38
C LEU A 342 -3.58 10.11 -3.73
N PRO A 343 -3.90 10.37 -2.45
CA PRO A 343 -3.65 11.67 -1.82
C PRO A 343 -2.17 12.05 -1.78
N ARG A 344 -1.24 11.10 -1.68
CA ARG A 344 0.19 11.41 -1.53
C ARG A 344 0.79 11.88 -2.84
N SER A 345 0.56 11.13 -3.92
CA SER A 345 1.05 11.46 -5.26
C SER A 345 0.32 12.66 -5.85
N SER A 346 -0.98 12.84 -5.55
CA SER A 346 -1.71 14.06 -5.91
C SER A 346 -1.12 15.31 -5.23
N SER A 347 -0.84 15.23 -3.93
CA SER A 347 -0.17 16.33 -3.20
C SER A 347 1.22 16.63 -3.77
N CYS A 348 2.02 15.60 -4.07
CA CYS A 348 3.35 15.76 -4.65
C CYS A 348 3.29 16.39 -6.07
N ALA A 349 2.36 15.93 -6.91
CA ALA A 349 2.15 16.50 -8.24
C ALA A 349 1.68 17.97 -8.20
N ALA A 350 0.93 18.35 -7.16
CA ALA A 350 0.51 19.72 -6.93
C ALA A 350 1.68 20.60 -6.48
N SER A 351 2.49 20.19 -5.49
CA SER A 351 3.53 21.05 -4.91
C SER A 351 4.83 21.11 -5.73
N ASP A 352 5.30 19.97 -6.23
CA ASP A 352 6.70 19.85 -6.67
C ASP A 352 6.88 20.22 -8.15
N PHE A 353 5.77 20.24 -8.90
CA PHE A 353 5.79 20.37 -10.36
C PHE A 353 5.05 21.61 -10.86
N GLU A 354 4.71 22.59 -10.00
CA GLU A 354 3.99 23.82 -10.43
C GLU A 354 4.72 24.52 -11.59
N ASN A 355 6.06 24.53 -11.53
CA ASN A 355 6.92 25.25 -12.47
C ASN A 355 7.31 24.46 -13.72
N ILE A 356 7.02 23.15 -13.79
CA ILE A 356 7.41 22.30 -14.93
C ILE A 356 6.36 22.33 -16.07
N LEU A 357 5.10 22.66 -15.76
CA LEU A 357 4.01 22.73 -16.73
C LEU A 357 3.43 24.13 -17.08
N PRO A 358 4.02 25.31 -16.77
CA PRO A 358 3.34 26.59 -16.96
C PRO A 358 2.87 26.88 -18.40
N SER A 359 3.58 26.37 -19.43
CA SER A 359 3.18 26.55 -20.83
C SER A 359 2.16 25.51 -21.31
N VAL A 360 2.31 24.25 -20.92
CA VAL A 360 1.43 23.15 -21.36
C VAL A 360 0.04 23.22 -20.71
N TYR A 361 -0.04 23.72 -19.47
CA TYR A 361 -1.30 23.84 -18.74
C TYR A 361 -2.24 24.90 -19.34
N GLN A 362 -1.71 26.00 -19.88
CA GLN A 362 -2.54 27.06 -20.45
C GLN A 362 -3.33 26.52 -21.66
N ASP A 363 -2.67 25.76 -22.54
CA ASP A 363 -3.32 25.19 -23.73
C ASP A 363 -4.24 24.01 -23.40
N ALA A 364 -3.87 23.16 -22.44
CA ALA A 364 -4.69 22.02 -22.03
C ALA A 364 -5.96 22.42 -21.26
N GLU A 365 -5.89 23.42 -20.36
CA GLU A 365 -7.08 23.98 -19.72
C GLU A 365 -8.00 24.68 -20.74
N LEU A 366 -7.44 25.39 -21.71
CA LEU A 366 -8.20 25.99 -22.81
C LEU A 366 -8.96 24.92 -23.60
N ASN A 367 -8.31 23.82 -23.96
CA ASN A 367 -8.94 22.72 -24.67
C ASN A 367 -10.00 22.00 -23.83
N LEU A 368 -9.76 21.76 -22.54
CA LEU A 368 -10.75 21.14 -21.63
C LEU A 368 -11.96 22.05 -21.37
N ARG A 369 -11.80 23.38 -21.38
CA ARG A 369 -12.92 24.33 -21.28
C ARG A 369 -13.74 24.39 -22.57
N VAL A 370 -13.13 24.10 -23.72
CA VAL A 370 -13.82 24.06 -25.04
C VAL A 370 -14.65 22.79 -25.20
N VAL A 371 -14.21 21.64 -24.68
CA VAL A 371 -14.99 20.38 -24.74
C VAL A 371 -16.20 20.38 -23.78
N ASN A 372 -16.18 21.23 -22.74
CA ASN A 372 -17.26 21.35 -21.76
C ASN A 372 -18.25 22.50 -22.04
N ARG A 373 -18.19 23.12 -23.23
CA ARG A 373 -19.21 24.03 -23.77
C ARG A 373 -19.90 23.37 -24.94
#